data_AF-A0AAJ2B2H0-F1
#
_entry.id   AF-A0AAJ2B2H0-F1
#
_cell.length_a   1.000
_cell.length_b   1.000
_cell.length_c   1.000
_cell.angle_alpha   90.00
_cell.angle_beta   90.00
_cell.angle_gamma   90.00
#
_symmetry.space_group_name_H-M   'P 1'
#
loop_
_entity.id
_entity.type
_entity.pdbx_description
1 polymer ?
#
loop_
_entity_poly.entity_id
_entity_poly.type
_entity_poly.pdbx_seq_one_letter_code
_entity_poly.pdbx_strand_id
1 'polypeptide(L)'
;MTKRSAPWPMYVPEGTKKVGTARVRESALPPMTTAQRRIYETTGNPPQNSALDDIDVTDPFDPSLARAPKKPPKYRNSKCEHDGIKFDSEKERSRWFHLIQLKAAGRIRDLRLQVAYVLTARKQRDDGTWERASKYVADFVYFDVDAGKEVVEDVKSVATRKNRTYIQKRKQMLAVHNITIKEI
;
A
#
# COMPACT_ATOMS: atom_id res chain seq x y z
N MET A 1 -14.90 -17.66 -35.39
CA MET A 1 -13.98 -17.98 -36.50
C MET A 1 -12.53 -17.97 -36.01
N THR A 2 -11.81 -19.01 -36.43
CA THR A 2 -10.38 -19.36 -36.28
C THR A 2 -9.41 -18.17 -36.47
N LYS A 3 -8.22 -18.16 -35.83
CA LYS A 3 -7.04 -18.94 -36.26
C LYS A 3 -6.20 -19.44 -35.07
N ARG A 4 -6.06 -20.76 -34.98
CA ARG A 4 -4.82 -21.39 -34.49
C ARG A 4 -3.71 -20.99 -35.48
N SER A 5 -2.59 -20.48 -35.02
CA SER A 5 -1.35 -20.44 -35.80
C SER A 5 -0.31 -21.21 -35.02
N ALA A 6 0.32 -22.17 -35.69
CA ALA A 6 1.14 -23.26 -35.16
C ALA A 6 2.19 -22.87 -34.09
N PRO A 7 2.60 -23.80 -33.20
CA PRO A 7 3.85 -23.62 -32.47
C PRO A 7 4.98 -23.41 -33.49
N TRP A 8 5.70 -22.30 -33.36
CA TRP A 8 6.78 -21.94 -34.27
C TRP A 8 7.81 -23.07 -34.32
N PRO A 9 8.21 -23.58 -35.50
CA PRO A 9 9.32 -24.51 -35.60
C PRO A 9 10.61 -23.73 -35.32
N MET A 10 11.09 -23.79 -34.08
CA MET A 10 12.19 -22.97 -33.57
C MET A 10 13.55 -23.55 -33.98
N TYR A 11 13.83 -23.60 -35.29
CA TYR A 11 15.22 -23.74 -35.74
C TYR A 11 15.81 -22.34 -35.94
N VAL A 12 16.55 -21.89 -34.93
CA VAL A 12 17.34 -20.65 -35.02
C VAL A 12 18.76 -21.05 -35.43
N PRO A 13 19.28 -20.61 -36.58
CA PRO A 13 20.64 -20.94 -37.02
C PRO A 13 21.67 -20.48 -35.98
N GLU A 14 22.69 -21.30 -35.76
CA GLU A 14 23.78 -21.04 -34.84
C GLU A 14 24.49 -19.71 -35.21
N GLY A 15 24.75 -18.85 -34.23
CA GLY A 15 25.32 -17.50 -34.43
C GLY A 15 24.30 -16.36 -34.65
N THR A 16 22.99 -16.64 -34.67
CA THR A 16 21.96 -15.59 -34.74
C THR A 16 21.90 -14.78 -33.44
N LYS A 17 22.22 -13.47 -33.49
CA LYS A 17 22.25 -12.60 -32.30
C LYS A 17 20.90 -11.94 -31.96
N LYS A 18 19.96 -11.90 -32.90
CA LYS A 18 18.61 -11.32 -32.73
C LYS A 18 17.58 -12.02 -33.61
N VAL A 19 16.38 -12.22 -33.08
CA VAL A 19 15.18 -12.64 -33.84
C VAL A 19 14.06 -11.66 -33.55
N GLY A 20 13.62 -10.91 -34.56
CA GLY A 20 12.70 -9.78 -34.37
C GLY A 20 13.30 -8.70 -33.45
N THR A 21 12.56 -8.31 -32.42
CA THR A 21 13.02 -7.39 -31.37
C THR A 21 13.76 -8.07 -30.22
N ALA A 22 13.74 -9.41 -30.16
CA ALA A 22 14.39 -10.18 -29.10
C ALA A 22 15.88 -10.38 -29.40
N ARG A 23 16.74 -10.18 -28.38
CA ARG A 23 18.16 -10.59 -28.43
C ARG A 23 18.26 -12.05 -28.07
N VAL A 24 18.92 -12.83 -28.93
CA VAL A 24 19.32 -14.20 -28.62
C VAL A 24 20.64 -14.11 -27.88
N ARG A 25 20.68 -14.63 -26.65
CA ARG A 25 21.92 -14.77 -25.90
C ARG A 25 22.38 -16.20 -26.12
N GLU A 26 23.66 -16.39 -26.48
CA GLU A 26 24.30 -17.69 -26.30
C GLU A 26 24.09 -18.12 -24.85
N SER A 27 23.80 -19.39 -24.62
CA SER A 27 23.57 -19.95 -23.29
C SER A 27 24.86 -19.86 -22.47
N ALA A 28 25.14 -18.67 -21.94
CA ALA A 28 26.20 -18.46 -20.98
C ALA A 28 25.84 -19.27 -19.74
N LEU A 29 26.78 -20.09 -19.28
CA LEU A 29 26.62 -20.86 -18.05
C LEU A 29 26.21 -19.91 -16.92
N PRO A 30 25.27 -20.31 -16.05
CA PRO A 30 24.85 -19.49 -14.93
C PRO A 30 26.06 -19.10 -14.06
N PRO A 31 26.03 -17.96 -13.36
CA PRO A 31 27.14 -17.58 -12.49
C PRO A 31 27.30 -18.63 -11.38
N MET A 32 28.40 -19.38 -11.44
CA MET A 32 28.76 -20.42 -10.46
C MET A 32 29.91 -19.96 -9.56
N THR A 33 29.86 -20.42 -8.31
CA THR A 33 31.00 -20.30 -7.38
C THR A 33 32.20 -21.13 -7.84
N THR A 34 33.40 -20.78 -7.38
CA THR A 34 34.65 -21.47 -7.75
C THR A 34 34.61 -22.97 -7.44
N ALA A 35 33.95 -23.36 -6.34
CA ALA A 35 33.80 -24.76 -5.96
C ALA A 35 32.85 -25.52 -6.90
N GLN A 36 31.72 -24.91 -7.25
CA GLN A 36 30.75 -25.49 -8.20
C GLN A 36 31.35 -25.65 -9.60
N ARG A 37 32.21 -24.72 -10.04
CA ARG A 37 32.93 -24.84 -11.32
C ARG A 37 33.86 -26.05 -11.35
N ARG A 38 34.64 -26.28 -10.28
CA ARG A 38 35.54 -27.44 -10.21
C ARG A 38 34.79 -28.77 -10.26
N ILE A 39 33.65 -28.85 -9.59
CA ILE A 39 32.79 -30.04 -9.62
C ILE A 39 32.23 -30.23 -11.04
N TYR A 40 31.71 -29.16 -11.66
CA TYR A 40 31.24 -29.20 -13.04
C TYR A 40 32.32 -29.64 -14.04
N GLU A 41 33.53 -29.10 -13.92
CA GLU A 41 34.69 -29.46 -14.76
C GLU A 41 35.10 -30.92 -14.59
N THR A 42 34.94 -31.47 -13.38
CA THR A 42 35.34 -32.86 -13.07
C THR A 42 34.27 -33.87 -13.47
N THR A 43 32.99 -33.53 -13.29
CA THR A 43 31.88 -34.49 -13.45
C THR A 43 31.09 -34.26 -14.75
N GLY A 44 31.29 -33.14 -15.44
CA GLY A 44 30.60 -32.77 -16.68
C GLY A 44 29.10 -32.50 -16.55
N ASN A 45 28.54 -32.69 -15.35
CA ASN A 45 27.10 -32.59 -15.09
C ASN A 45 26.81 -31.23 -14.45
N PRO A 46 25.94 -30.37 -15.04
CA PRO A 46 25.63 -29.06 -14.47
C PRO A 46 25.09 -29.23 -13.04
N PRO A 47 25.47 -28.33 -12.10
CA PRO A 47 24.96 -28.41 -10.74
C PRO A 47 23.45 -28.29 -10.80
N GLN A 48 22.77 -29.32 -10.31
CA GLN A 48 21.33 -29.38 -10.37
C GLN A 48 20.73 -28.26 -9.51
N ASN A 49 19.86 -27.48 -10.12
CA ASN A 49 18.97 -26.54 -9.48
C ASN A 49 17.54 -27.13 -9.45
N SER A 50 17.40 -28.33 -8.92
CA SER A 50 16.13 -28.97 -8.55
C SER A 50 16.04 -28.91 -7.02
N ALA A 51 15.10 -28.27 -6.34
CA ALA A 51 13.71 -27.99 -6.61
C ALA A 51 12.93 -29.24 -7.05
N LEU A 52 12.68 -30.08 -6.03
CA LEU A 52 11.57 -31.02 -5.86
C LEU A 52 11.71 -32.44 -6.41
N ASP A 53 11.06 -33.35 -5.65
CA ASP A 53 10.84 -34.80 -5.80
C ASP A 53 12.01 -35.63 -5.22
N ASP A 54 11.92 -36.24 -4.02
CA ASP A 54 10.87 -37.10 -3.48
C ASP A 54 10.66 -36.97 -1.95
N ILE A 55 9.55 -37.51 -1.47
CA ILE A 55 8.88 -37.39 -0.16
C ILE A 55 9.77 -37.60 1.09
N ASP A 56 9.41 -36.88 2.16
CA ASP A 56 9.74 -37.03 3.59
C ASP A 56 10.99 -36.32 4.14
N VAL A 57 10.79 -35.06 4.57
CA VAL A 57 11.13 -34.47 5.88
C VAL A 57 10.69 -33.01 5.80
N THR A 58 9.65 -32.60 6.54
CA THR A 58 9.48 -31.17 6.84
C THR A 58 10.72 -30.74 7.61
N ASP A 59 11.68 -30.13 6.92
CA ASP A 59 12.89 -29.60 7.54
C ASP A 59 12.45 -28.54 8.58
N PRO A 60 12.61 -28.79 9.90
CA PRO A 60 12.09 -27.88 10.94
C PRO A 60 12.77 -26.51 10.93
N PHE A 61 13.76 -26.35 10.05
CA PHE A 61 14.68 -25.25 9.98
C PHE A 61 14.81 -24.72 8.55
N ASP A 62 13.71 -24.61 7.78
CA ASP A 62 13.72 -23.80 6.57
C ASP A 62 13.80 -22.29 6.95
N PRO A 63 14.96 -21.63 6.76
CA PRO A 63 15.15 -20.24 7.16
C PRO A 63 14.39 -19.26 6.24
N SER A 64 13.83 -19.73 5.11
CA SER A 64 13.00 -18.91 4.22
C SER A 64 11.59 -18.69 4.76
N LEU A 65 11.11 -19.56 5.67
CA LEU A 65 9.85 -19.42 6.40
C LEU A 65 9.93 -18.45 7.59
N ALA A 66 11.15 -18.08 8.02
CA ALA A 66 11.37 -17.10 9.07
C ALA A 66 11.03 -15.69 8.57
N ARG A 67 9.74 -15.37 8.56
CA ARG A 67 9.22 -14.05 8.21
C ARG A 67 9.86 -13.02 9.14
N ALA A 68 10.67 -12.13 8.57
CA ALA A 68 11.34 -11.07 9.32
C ALA A 68 10.33 -10.33 10.22
N PRO A 69 10.68 -10.02 11.48
CA PRO A 69 9.77 -9.38 12.41
C PRO A 69 9.30 -8.05 11.82
N LYS A 70 7.98 -7.89 11.69
CA LYS A 70 7.40 -6.64 11.19
C LYS A 70 7.82 -5.51 12.14
N LYS A 71 8.47 -4.47 11.59
CA LYS A 71 8.83 -3.27 12.36
C LYS A 71 7.57 -2.73 13.05
N PRO A 72 7.63 -2.40 14.35
CA PRO A 72 6.48 -1.83 15.05
C PRO A 72 6.06 -0.53 14.36
N PRO A 73 4.75 -0.25 14.25
CA PRO A 73 4.28 0.97 13.61
C PRO A 73 4.81 2.20 14.35
N LYS A 74 5.03 3.30 13.61
CA LYS A 74 5.65 4.55 14.12
C LYS A 74 5.00 5.08 15.41
N TYR A 75 3.71 4.81 15.60
CA TYR A 75 2.93 5.25 16.77
C TYR A 75 2.47 4.11 17.68
N ARG A 76 2.97 2.87 17.48
CA ARG A 76 2.56 1.66 18.23
C ARG A 76 1.04 1.49 18.35
N ASN A 77 0.35 1.93 17.32
CA ASN A 77 -1.09 1.94 17.28
C ASN A 77 -1.62 0.64 16.69
N SER A 78 -2.67 0.08 17.29
CA SER A 78 -3.38 -1.10 16.86
C SER A 78 -4.52 -0.69 15.92
N LYS A 79 -4.43 -1.08 14.65
CA LYS A 79 -5.57 -1.00 13.74
C LYS A 79 -6.66 -1.93 14.26
N CYS A 80 -7.90 -1.48 14.25
CA CYS A 80 -9.03 -2.28 14.71
C CYS A 80 -10.17 -2.23 13.69
N GLU A 81 -10.95 -3.30 13.66
CA GLU A 81 -12.14 -3.41 12.83
C GLU A 81 -13.33 -3.68 13.73
N HIS A 82 -14.43 -2.97 13.50
CA HIS A 82 -15.68 -3.20 14.21
C HIS A 82 -16.84 -3.03 13.24
N ASP A 83 -17.71 -4.04 13.18
CA ASP A 83 -18.86 -4.09 12.28
C ASP A 83 -18.51 -3.79 10.80
N GLY A 84 -17.35 -4.28 10.35
CA GLY A 84 -16.84 -4.07 8.99
C GLY A 84 -16.22 -2.68 8.73
N ILE A 85 -16.21 -1.79 9.72
CA ILE A 85 -15.55 -0.49 9.65
C ILE A 85 -14.12 -0.62 10.16
N LYS A 86 -13.16 -0.24 9.32
CA LYS A 86 -11.73 -0.24 9.65
C LYS A 86 -11.33 1.11 10.25
N PHE A 87 -10.82 1.06 11.48
CA PHE A 87 -10.26 2.21 12.18
C PHE A 87 -8.74 2.12 12.17
N ASP A 88 -8.09 3.27 12.00
CA ASP A 88 -6.63 3.30 12.07
C ASP A 88 -6.17 3.17 13.51
N SER A 89 -6.94 3.65 14.50
CA SER A 89 -6.61 3.56 15.93
C SER A 89 -7.73 3.12 16.86
N GLU A 90 -7.36 2.56 18.02
CA GLU A 90 -8.30 2.27 19.11
C GLU A 90 -9.00 3.53 19.63
N LYS A 91 -8.30 4.68 19.62
CA LYS A 91 -8.86 5.97 20.03
C LYS A 91 -9.96 6.44 19.10
N GLU A 92 -9.77 6.28 17.79
CA GLU A 92 -10.81 6.55 16.78
C GLU A 92 -12.03 5.67 17.00
N ARG A 93 -11.83 4.36 17.20
CA ARG A 93 -12.93 3.43 17.47
C ARG A 93 -13.72 3.83 18.72
N SER A 94 -13.04 4.10 19.83
CA SER A 94 -13.70 4.57 21.06
C SER A 94 -14.48 5.87 20.84
N ARG A 95 -13.93 6.79 20.05
CA ARG A 95 -14.63 8.03 19.71
C ARG A 95 -15.86 7.79 18.85
N TRP A 96 -15.77 6.86 17.89
CA TRP A 96 -16.91 6.47 17.05
C TRP A 96 -18.07 5.94 17.89
N PHE A 97 -17.83 5.07 18.88
CA PHE A 97 -18.90 4.60 19.79
C PHE A 97 -19.61 5.75 20.50
N HIS A 98 -18.85 6.74 20.98
CA HIS A 98 -19.42 7.92 21.61
C HIS A 98 -20.28 8.73 20.63
N LEU A 99 -19.84 8.89 19.37
CA LEU A 99 -20.63 9.57 18.34
C LEU A 99 -21.91 8.80 18.01
N ILE A 100 -21.88 7.47 17.99
CA ILE A 100 -23.07 6.64 17.81
C ILE A 100 -24.08 6.85 18.95
N GLN A 101 -23.61 6.92 20.20
CA GLN A 101 -24.47 7.23 21.34
C GLN A 101 -25.10 8.63 21.23
N LEU A 102 -24.31 9.65 20.82
CA LEU A 102 -24.83 11.00 20.58
C LEU A 102 -25.85 11.04 19.44
N LYS A 103 -25.64 10.24 18.39
CA LYS A 103 -26.59 10.09 17.28
C LYS A 103 -27.89 9.45 17.77
N ALA A 104 -27.80 8.39 18.57
CA ALA A 104 -28.97 7.73 19.17
C ALA A 104 -29.74 8.67 20.10
N ALA A 105 -29.04 9.56 20.82
CA ALA A 105 -29.63 10.60 21.66
C ALA A 105 -30.20 11.80 20.87
N GLY A 106 -30.10 11.80 19.53
CA GLY A 106 -30.60 12.89 18.68
C GLY A 106 -29.78 14.19 18.74
N ARG A 107 -28.58 14.16 19.35
CA ARG A 107 -27.69 15.33 19.48
C ARG A 107 -26.90 15.63 18.21
N ILE A 108 -26.64 14.59 17.42
CA ILE A 108 -25.98 14.71 16.12
C ILE A 108 -26.76 13.94 15.06
N ARG A 109 -26.64 14.38 13.80
CA ARG A 109 -27.21 13.69 12.63
C ARG A 109 -26.19 13.60 11.50
N ASP A 110 -26.48 12.79 10.49
CA ASP A 110 -25.68 12.63 9.27
C ASP A 110 -24.19 12.31 9.52
N LEU A 111 -23.93 11.44 10.51
CA LEU A 111 -22.59 10.95 10.83
C LEU A 111 -22.00 10.19 9.63
N ARG A 112 -20.91 10.72 9.08
CA ARG A 112 -20.10 10.19 7.98
C ARG A 112 -18.67 9.98 8.44
N LEU A 113 -18.04 8.92 7.94
CA LEU A 113 -16.66 8.57 8.26
C LEU A 113 -15.76 8.83 7.04
N GLN A 114 -14.48 9.15 7.29
CA GLN A 114 -13.44 9.24 6.26
C GLN A 114 -13.79 10.16 5.08
N VAL A 115 -14.38 11.32 5.37
CA VAL A 115 -14.84 12.27 4.35
C VAL A 115 -13.66 13.04 3.75
N ALA A 116 -13.53 13.00 2.43
CA ALA A 116 -12.46 13.68 1.72
C ALA A 116 -12.86 15.10 1.27
N TYR A 117 -12.04 16.08 1.65
CA TYR A 117 -12.11 17.48 1.24
C TYR A 117 -10.95 17.83 0.31
N VAL A 118 -11.24 18.41 -0.85
CA VAL A 118 -10.21 18.83 -1.81
C VAL A 118 -9.62 20.17 -1.35
N LEU A 119 -8.32 20.21 -1.04
CA LEU A 119 -7.61 21.42 -0.61
C LEU A 119 -7.00 22.18 -1.77
N THR A 120 -6.52 21.45 -2.77
CA THR A 120 -5.89 22.03 -3.96
C THR A 120 -6.36 21.21 -5.14
N ALA A 121 -6.99 21.87 -6.11
CA ALA A 121 -7.40 21.23 -7.34
C ALA A 121 -6.18 20.75 -8.13
N ARG A 122 -6.38 19.72 -8.96
CA ARG A 122 -5.39 19.31 -9.96
C ARG A 122 -5.19 20.48 -10.93
N LYS A 123 -3.94 20.88 -11.14
CA LYS A 123 -3.58 21.99 -12.05
C LYS A 123 -2.43 21.57 -12.95
N GLN A 124 -2.39 22.10 -14.15
CA GLN A 124 -1.24 21.93 -15.04
C GLN A 124 -0.21 23.01 -14.69
N ARG A 125 1.06 22.61 -14.67
CA ARG A 125 2.21 23.52 -14.53
C ARG A 125 2.56 24.12 -15.89
N ASP A 126 3.35 25.18 -15.86
CA ASP A 126 3.84 25.86 -17.07
C ASP A 126 4.74 24.95 -17.94
N ASP A 127 5.37 23.94 -17.35
CA ASP A 127 6.16 22.91 -18.05
C ASP A 127 5.30 21.81 -18.72
N GLY A 128 3.97 21.94 -18.69
CA GLY A 128 3.02 20.99 -19.26
C GLY A 128 2.73 19.77 -18.38
N THR A 129 3.41 19.60 -17.24
CA THR A 129 3.17 18.49 -16.30
C THR A 129 1.97 18.77 -15.38
N TRP A 130 1.40 17.73 -14.77
CA TRP A 130 0.22 17.85 -13.91
C TRP A 130 0.56 17.78 -12.42
N GLU A 131 0.18 18.82 -11.67
CA GLU A 131 0.14 18.81 -10.21
C GLU A 131 -1.07 18.00 -9.73
N ARG A 132 -0.84 17.02 -8.86
CA ARG A 132 -1.94 16.21 -8.31
C ARG A 132 -2.79 17.01 -7.33
N ALA A 133 -4.09 16.73 -7.30
CA ALA A 133 -4.97 17.31 -6.30
C ALA A 133 -4.56 16.86 -4.89
N SER A 134 -4.51 17.81 -3.96
CA SER A 134 -4.29 17.53 -2.53
C SER A 134 -5.63 17.44 -1.82
N LYS A 135 -5.77 16.43 -0.96
CA LYS A 135 -6.98 16.20 -0.17
C LYS A 135 -6.66 16.13 1.32
N TYR A 136 -7.60 16.59 2.12
CA TYR A 136 -7.70 16.30 3.55
C TYR A 136 -8.80 15.24 3.73
N VAL A 137 -8.55 14.23 4.54
CA VAL A 137 -9.55 13.19 4.85
C VAL A 137 -9.82 13.32 6.34
N ALA A 138 -11.05 13.65 6.69
CA ALA A 138 -11.49 13.80 8.06
C ALA A 138 -11.98 12.46 8.61
N ASP A 139 -11.67 12.17 9.88
CA ASP A 139 -12.09 10.93 10.53
C ASP A 139 -13.63 10.88 10.66
N PHE A 140 -14.23 11.96 11.17
CA PHE A 140 -15.69 12.07 11.37
C PHE A 140 -16.24 13.41 10.90
N VAL A 141 -17.42 13.37 10.26
CA VAL A 141 -18.19 14.55 9.90
C VAL A 141 -19.64 14.30 10.31
N TYR A 142 -20.24 15.25 11.02
CA TYR A 142 -21.63 15.16 11.46
C TYR A 142 -22.24 16.54 11.55
N PHE A 143 -23.56 16.62 11.53
CA PHE A 143 -24.28 17.84 11.84
C PHE A 143 -24.62 17.85 13.33
N ASP A 144 -24.14 18.85 14.05
CA ASP A 144 -24.45 19.08 15.45
C ASP A 144 -25.79 19.81 15.55
N VAL A 145 -26.76 19.18 16.23
CA VAL A 145 -28.13 19.70 16.34
C VAL A 145 -28.18 20.88 17.30
N ASP A 146 -27.40 20.83 18.39
CA ASP A 146 -27.39 21.90 19.40
C ASP A 146 -26.68 23.16 18.86
N ALA A 147 -25.59 22.98 18.11
CA ALA A 147 -24.85 24.09 17.50
C ALA A 147 -25.39 24.53 16.13
N GLY A 148 -26.28 23.74 15.51
CA GLY A 148 -26.90 24.04 14.21
C GLY A 148 -25.91 24.09 13.03
N LYS A 149 -24.79 23.36 13.08
CA LYS A 149 -23.74 23.42 12.05
C LYS A 149 -23.08 22.07 11.79
N GLU A 150 -22.46 21.95 10.61
CA GLU A 150 -21.59 20.82 10.29
C GLU A 150 -20.29 20.92 11.10
N VAL A 151 -19.93 19.83 11.77
CA VAL A 151 -18.71 19.69 12.56
C VAL A 151 -17.83 18.65 11.88
N VAL A 152 -16.59 19.04 11.62
CA VAL A 152 -15.53 18.15 11.14
C VAL A 152 -14.60 17.87 12.31
N GLU A 153 -14.48 16.60 12.65
CA GLU A 153 -13.76 16.12 13.83
C GLU A 153 -12.66 15.14 13.42
N ASP A 154 -11.47 15.34 13.98
CA ASP A 154 -10.26 14.58 13.64
C ASP A 154 -9.58 14.06 14.91
N VAL A 155 -9.48 12.74 15.05
CA VAL A 155 -8.88 12.10 16.22
C VAL A 155 -7.39 12.00 15.98
N LYS A 156 -6.60 12.71 16.79
CA LYS A 156 -5.16 12.83 16.56
C LYS A 156 -4.37 12.75 17.86
N SER A 157 -3.22 12.10 17.80
CA SER A 157 -2.27 12.12 18.90
C SER A 157 -1.59 13.49 18.98
N VAL A 158 -1.00 13.82 20.15
CA VAL A 158 -0.22 15.05 20.33
C VAL A 158 0.91 15.16 19.30
N ALA A 159 1.55 14.04 18.96
CA ALA A 159 2.60 14.00 17.94
C ALA A 159 2.07 14.38 16.55
N THR A 160 0.90 13.88 16.17
CA THR A 160 0.32 14.20 14.86
C THR A 160 -0.17 15.65 14.80
N ARG A 161 -0.70 16.21 15.89
CA ARG A 161 -1.08 17.63 15.96
C ARG A 161 0.09 18.59 15.71
N LYS A 162 1.29 18.21 16.15
CA LYS A 162 2.53 18.97 15.96
C LYS A 162 3.16 18.75 14.57
N ASN A 163 2.63 17.84 13.76
CA ASN A 163 3.17 17.57 12.44
C ASN A 163 2.91 18.76 11.51
N ARG A 164 3.98 19.29 10.90
CA ARG A 164 3.93 20.45 9.98
C ARG A 164 2.95 20.24 8.82
N THR A 165 2.93 19.05 8.21
CA THR A 165 2.05 18.73 7.08
C THR A 165 0.59 18.74 7.51
N TYR A 166 0.29 18.19 8.69
CA TYR A 166 -1.06 18.23 9.24
C TYR A 166 -1.52 19.67 9.52
N ILE A 167 -0.67 20.47 10.18
CA ILE A 167 -0.96 21.88 10.48
C ILE A 167 -1.23 22.66 9.18
N GLN A 168 -0.44 22.43 8.13
CA GLN A 168 -0.64 23.08 6.83
C GLN A 168 -2.00 22.70 6.21
N LYS A 169 -2.34 21.41 6.20
CA LYS A 169 -3.64 20.94 5.68
C LYS A 169 -4.81 21.49 6.49
N ARG A 170 -4.69 21.56 7.82
CA ARG A 170 -5.69 22.15 8.71
C ARG A 170 -5.91 23.65 8.42
N LYS A 171 -4.82 24.39 8.18
CA LYS A 171 -4.91 25.80 7.75
C LYS A 171 -5.58 25.94 6.38
N GLN A 172 -5.26 25.06 5.44
CA GLN A 172 -5.90 25.04 4.12
C GLN A 172 -7.38 24.68 4.19
N MET A 173 -7.79 23.77 5.09
CA MET A 173 -9.21 23.48 5.35
C MET A 173 -9.97 24.73 5.75
N LEU A 174 -9.40 25.51 6.68
CA LEU A 174 -10.01 26.79 7.08
C LEU A 174 -10.03 27.79 5.91
N ALA A 175 -8.94 27.93 5.16
CA ALA A 175 -8.85 28.91 4.08
C ALA A 175 -9.76 28.61 2.87
N VAL A 176 -9.92 27.33 2.51
CA VAL A 176 -10.65 26.91 1.30
C VAL A 176 -12.12 26.62 1.60
N HIS A 177 -12.39 25.93 2.71
CA HIS A 177 -13.74 25.46 3.05
C HIS A 177 -14.40 26.27 4.18
N ASN A 178 -13.69 27.19 4.83
CA ASN A 178 -14.17 27.90 6.02
C ASN A 178 -14.60 26.98 7.17
N ILE A 179 -14.02 25.77 7.23
CA ILE A 179 -14.30 24.77 8.25
C ILE A 179 -13.17 24.72 9.26
N THR A 180 -13.52 24.90 10.54
CA THR A 180 -12.61 24.69 11.66
C THR A 180 -12.67 23.22 12.10
N ILE A 181 -11.53 22.53 12.05
CA ILE A 181 -11.43 21.13 12.49
C ILE A 181 -11.35 21.06 14.01
N LYS A 182 -12.18 20.19 14.60
CA LYS A 182 -12.16 19.87 16.03
C LYS A 182 -11.22 18.69 16.29
N GLU A 183 -10.14 18.90 17.03
CA GLU A 183 -9.12 17.87 17.28
C GLU A 183 -9.32 17.14 18.60
N ILE A 184 -9.36 15.80 18.59
CA ILE A 184 -9.57 14.97 19.80
C ILE A 184 -8.35 14.14 20.17
#